data_AF-R2PP58-F1
#
_entry.id   AF-R2PP58-F1
#
_cell.length_a   1.000
_cell.length_b   1.000
_cell.length_c   1.000
_cell.angle_alpha   90.00
_cell.angle_beta   90.00
_cell.angle_gamma   90.00
#
_symmetry.space_group_name_H-M   'P 1'
#
loop_
_entity.id
_entity.type
_entity.pdbx_description
1 polymer ?
#
loop_
_entity_poly.entity_id
_entity_poly.type
_entity_poly.pdbx_seq_one_letter_code
_entity_poly.pdbx_strand_id
1 'polypeptide(L)'
;MTKHMKEQENVLFLTIGKEVKLNFDENDYLSSIRLTVNKVAELFGNKLVNESSIFNVEIIGLITQSNYRTYIRVVDGRQCVRGNAKYKEVAVDQKRTHEKEGNRKVYSQGHFEFFVKKSEKIKKNELILPYNLFR
;
A
#
# COMPACT_ATOMS: atom_id res chain seq x y z
N MET A 1 11.60 -23.76 17.13
CA MET A 1 10.48 -23.23 16.33
C MET A 1 10.69 -21.74 16.08
N THR A 2 10.94 -21.40 14.81
CA THR A 2 10.65 -20.14 14.10
C THR A 2 11.05 -18.79 14.72
N LYS A 3 12.27 -18.35 14.41
CA LYS A 3 12.74 -16.95 14.47
C LYS A 3 12.13 -16.04 13.38
N HIS A 4 11.38 -16.60 12.41
CA HIS A 4 10.87 -15.88 11.23
C HIS A 4 9.43 -15.31 11.36
N MET A 5 8.79 -15.38 12.53
CA MET A 5 7.43 -14.85 12.72
C MET A 5 7.36 -13.46 13.37
N LYS A 6 8.50 -12.86 13.75
CA LYS A 6 8.52 -11.71 14.67
C LYS A 6 8.74 -10.31 14.06
N GLU A 7 8.91 -10.16 12.74
CA GLU A 7 9.27 -8.85 12.14
C GLU A 7 8.34 -8.33 11.03
N GLN A 8 7.24 -9.02 10.70
CA GLN A 8 6.27 -8.55 9.68
C GLN A 8 5.13 -7.68 10.24
N GLU A 9 5.20 -7.23 11.49
CA GLU A 9 4.00 -6.72 12.20
C GLU A 9 3.44 -5.38 11.70
N ASN A 10 4.12 -4.63 10.81
CA ASN A 10 3.67 -3.29 10.39
C ASN A 10 3.58 -3.04 8.87
N VAL A 11 3.63 -4.08 8.04
CA VAL A 11 3.53 -3.92 6.57
C VAL A 11 2.09 -4.03 6.10
N LEU A 12 1.54 -2.95 5.52
CA LEU A 12 0.26 -2.96 4.84
C LEU A 12 0.46 -3.36 3.37
N PHE A 13 0.04 -4.56 3.00
CA PHE A 13 0.13 -5.05 1.62
C PHE A 13 -1.01 -4.51 0.76
N LEU A 14 -0.64 -3.91 -0.37
CA LEU A 14 -1.57 -3.35 -1.34
C LEU A 14 -1.25 -3.89 -2.73
N THR A 15 -2.28 -4.31 -3.46
CA THR A 15 -2.15 -4.74 -4.86
C THR A 15 -2.45 -3.57 -5.77
N ILE A 16 -1.51 -3.23 -6.65
CA ILE A 16 -1.68 -2.15 -7.64
C ILE A 16 -2.84 -2.52 -8.58
N GLY A 17 -3.77 -1.59 -8.82
CA GLY A 17 -4.93 -1.86 -9.65
C GLY A 17 -5.96 -0.73 -9.64
N LYS A 18 -7.20 -1.04 -9.99
CA LYS A 18 -8.29 -0.04 -10.08
C LYS A 18 -8.48 0.77 -8.80
N GLU A 19 -8.30 0.12 -7.65
CA GLU A 19 -8.57 0.68 -6.33
C GLU A 19 -7.34 1.23 -5.60
N VAL A 20 -6.14 0.92 -6.11
CA VAL A 20 -4.83 1.35 -5.59
C VAL A 20 -4.03 1.94 -6.76
N LYS A 21 -3.97 3.26 -6.83
CA LYS A 21 -3.27 3.99 -7.89
C LYS A 21 -1.95 4.56 -7.38
N LEU A 22 -0.95 4.60 -8.25
CA LEU A 22 0.36 5.18 -7.97
C LEU A 22 0.45 6.57 -8.63
N ASN A 23 0.87 7.57 -7.87
CA ASN A 23 1.19 8.88 -8.38
C ASN A 23 2.72 9.04 -8.40
N PHE A 24 3.23 9.69 -9.45
CA PHE A 24 4.66 9.93 -9.63
C PHE A 24 4.92 11.44 -9.67
N ASP A 25 6.12 11.85 -9.27
CA ASP A 25 6.59 13.22 -9.43
C ASP A 25 7.09 13.49 -10.85
N GLU A 26 7.60 14.70 -11.09
CA GLU A 26 8.16 15.15 -12.37
C GLU A 26 9.39 14.35 -12.83
N ASN A 27 10.04 13.61 -11.92
CA ASN A 27 11.22 12.80 -12.18
C ASN A 27 10.89 11.29 -12.23
N ASP A 28 9.61 10.93 -12.36
CA ASP A 28 9.09 9.56 -12.36
C ASP A 28 9.36 8.77 -11.06
N TYR A 29 9.62 9.45 -9.94
CA TYR A 29 9.69 8.80 -8.62
C TYR A 29 8.31 8.70 -8.00
N LEU A 30 8.02 7.58 -7.34
CA LEU A 30 6.76 7.35 -6.64
C LEU A 30 6.58 8.42 -5.54
N SER A 31 5.51 9.21 -5.64
CA SER A 31 5.25 10.35 -4.75
C SER A 31 4.13 10.07 -3.75
N SER A 32 3.06 9.40 -4.17
CA SER A 32 1.99 8.94 -3.28
C SER A 32 1.27 7.69 -3.81
N ILE A 33 0.61 6.98 -2.88
CA ILE A 33 -0.23 5.80 -3.15
C ILE A 33 -1.66 6.18 -2.79
N ARG A 34 -2.53 6.24 -3.79
CA ARG A 34 -3.94 6.61 -3.64
C ARG A 34 -4.83 5.37 -3.52
N LEU A 35 -5.66 5.36 -2.49
CA LEU A 35 -6.72 4.39 -2.26
C LEU A 35 -8.09 4.98 -2.58
N THR A 36 -8.92 4.21 -3.27
CA THR A 36 -10.36 4.52 -3.35
C THR A 36 -11.04 4.34 -1.98
N VAL A 37 -12.19 4.99 -1.78
CA VAL A 37 -12.98 4.82 -0.54
C VAL A 37 -13.38 3.37 -0.33
N ASN A 38 -13.71 2.63 -1.39
CA ASN A 38 -14.03 1.20 -1.30
C ASN A 38 -12.85 0.40 -0.75
N LYS A 39 -11.62 0.71 -1.19
CA LYS A 39 -10.44 0.05 -0.65
C LYS A 39 -10.23 0.36 0.82
N VAL A 40 -10.42 1.62 1.23
CA VAL A 40 -10.36 1.99 2.64
C VAL A 40 -11.42 1.23 3.46
N ALA A 41 -12.66 1.15 2.94
CA ALA A 41 -13.74 0.39 3.58
C ALA A 41 -13.39 -1.10 3.72
N GLU A 42 -12.77 -1.70 2.70
CA GLU A 42 -12.28 -3.08 2.74
C GLU A 42 -11.21 -3.24 3.83
N LEU A 43 -10.24 -2.33 3.92
CA LEU A 43 -9.19 -2.37 4.94
C LEU A 43 -9.77 -2.28 6.36
N PHE A 44 -10.77 -1.42 6.57
CA PHE A 44 -11.45 -1.24 7.86
C PHE A 44 -12.33 -2.43 8.21
N GLY A 45 -13.12 -2.92 7.24
CA GLY A 45 -13.97 -4.10 7.42
C GLY A 45 -13.17 -5.36 7.75
N ASN A 46 -11.98 -5.50 7.17
CA ASN A 46 -11.04 -6.58 7.46
C ASN A 46 -10.20 -6.35 8.73
N LYS A 47 -10.42 -5.24 9.46
CA LYS A 47 -9.70 -4.86 10.69
C LYS A 47 -8.18 -4.78 10.52
N LEU A 48 -7.72 -4.45 9.30
CA LEU A 48 -6.29 -4.27 9.01
C LEU A 48 -5.81 -2.92 9.54
N VAL A 49 -6.65 -1.89 9.39
CA VAL A 49 -6.48 -0.56 9.95
C VAL A 49 -7.86 0.01 10.32
N ASN A 50 -7.90 1.12 11.05
CA ASN A 50 -9.10 1.90 11.34
C ASN A 50 -8.87 3.38 11.01
N GLU A 51 -9.86 4.23 11.30
CA GLU A 51 -9.79 5.68 11.01
C GLU A 51 -8.53 6.35 11.58
N SER A 52 -8.05 5.93 12.75
CA SER A 52 -6.84 6.50 13.35
C SER A 52 -5.57 5.76 12.92
N SER A 53 -5.60 4.42 12.89
CA SER A 53 -4.40 3.61 12.66
C SER A 53 -3.93 3.63 11.20
N ILE A 54 -4.80 3.97 10.25
CA ILE A 54 -4.41 4.11 8.84
C ILE A 54 -3.34 5.18 8.65
N PHE A 55 -3.33 6.24 9.47
CA PHE A 55 -2.31 7.28 9.39
C PHE A 55 -0.97 6.88 10.04
N ASN A 56 -0.98 5.83 10.86
CA ASN A 56 0.21 5.29 11.52
C ASN A 56 0.91 4.20 10.70
N VAL A 57 0.44 3.88 9.50
CA VAL A 57 1.11 2.91 8.62
C VAL A 57 2.49 3.42 8.24
N GLU A 58 3.53 2.64 8.53
CA GLU A 58 4.92 3.00 8.27
C GLU A 58 5.43 2.45 6.94
N ILE A 59 5.00 1.23 6.57
CA ILE A 59 5.49 0.50 5.42
C ILE A 59 4.31 -0.05 4.62
N ILE A 60 4.34 0.19 3.32
CA ILE A 60 3.43 -0.43 2.36
C ILE A 60 4.18 -1.46 1.54
N GLY A 61 3.70 -2.70 1.54
CA GLY A 61 4.14 -3.72 0.60
C GLY A 61 3.35 -3.61 -0.70
N LEU A 62 3.86 -2.87 -1.68
CA LEU A 62 3.25 -2.77 -3.01
C LEU A 62 3.51 -4.04 -3.79
N ILE A 63 2.48 -4.84 -4.05
CA ILE A 63 2.58 -6.04 -4.88
C ILE A 63 2.63 -5.62 -6.35
N THR A 64 3.80 -5.80 -6.97
CA THR A 64 4.12 -5.38 -8.35
C THR A 64 4.03 -6.53 -9.35
N GLN A 65 4.21 -7.77 -8.89
CA GLN A 65 3.93 -8.99 -9.65
C GLN A 65 3.07 -9.92 -8.81
N SER A 66 1.87 -10.20 -9.30
CA SER A 66 1.03 -11.29 -8.83
C SER A 66 0.84 -12.29 -9.98
N ASN A 67 0.92 -13.59 -9.67
CA ASN A 67 0.41 -14.62 -10.56
C ASN A 67 -0.89 -15.18 -9.98
N TYR A 68 -1.56 -16.09 -10.70
CA TYR A 68 -2.81 -16.71 -10.24
C TYR A 68 -2.70 -17.45 -8.89
N ARG A 69 -1.48 -17.67 -8.36
CA ARG A 69 -1.23 -18.29 -7.06
C ARG A 69 -0.92 -17.28 -5.95
N THR A 70 -0.77 -15.99 -6.27
CA THR A 70 -0.60 -14.93 -5.28
C THR A 70 -1.94 -14.62 -4.65
N TYR A 71 -2.07 -14.84 -3.35
CA TYR A 71 -3.24 -14.40 -2.60
C TYR A 71 -2.81 -13.79 -1.27
N ILE A 72 -3.50 -12.71 -0.89
CA ILE A 72 -3.36 -12.09 0.43
C ILE A 72 -4.51 -12.64 1.27
N ARG A 73 -4.20 -13.40 2.32
CA ARG A 73 -5.20 -13.76 3.33
C ARG A 73 -5.14 -12.78 4.48
N VAL A 74 -6.30 -12.46 5.03
CA VAL A 74 -6.40 -11.78 6.31
C VAL A 74 -6.60 -12.84 7.38
N VAL A 75 -5.66 -12.95 8.31
CA VAL A 75 -5.72 -13.86 9.47
C VAL A 75 -5.52 -13.00 10.71
N ASP A 76 -6.50 -12.97 11.60
CA ASP A 76 -6.47 -12.20 12.85
C ASP A 76 -6.09 -10.72 12.67
N GLY A 77 -6.63 -10.07 11.62
CA GLY A 77 -6.35 -8.65 11.31
C GLY A 77 -4.97 -8.38 10.71
N ARG A 78 -4.24 -9.43 10.32
CA ARG A 78 -2.94 -9.32 9.66
C ARG A 78 -3.01 -9.85 8.23
N GLN A 79 -2.32 -9.18 7.31
CA GLN A 79 -2.17 -9.66 5.95
C GLN A 79 -1.02 -10.66 5.86
N CYS A 80 -1.33 -11.87 5.42
CA CYS A 80 -0.34 -12.89 5.08
C CYS A 80 -0.30 -13.05 3.56
N VAL A 81 0.81 -12.66 2.95
CA VAL A 81 1.05 -12.91 1.54
C VAL A 81 1.52 -14.36 1.37
N ARG A 82 0.81 -15.15 0.55
CA ARG A 82 1.23 -16.50 0.18
C ARG A 82 1.41 -16.63 -1.34
N GLY A 83 2.33 -17.51 -1.73
CA GLY A 83 2.75 -17.72 -3.12
C GLY A 83 3.97 -16.91 -3.50
N ASN A 84 4.37 -16.96 -4.78
CA ASN A 84 5.50 -16.20 -5.33
C ASN A 84 5.08 -14.76 -5.66
N ALA A 85 4.68 -14.00 -4.64
CA ALA A 85 4.42 -12.57 -4.81
C ALA A 85 5.74 -11.80 -4.77
N LYS A 86 5.99 -10.94 -5.75
CA LYS A 86 7.02 -9.91 -5.61
C LYS A 86 6.35 -8.62 -5.17
N TYR A 87 6.91 -8.03 -4.13
CA TYR A 87 6.48 -6.74 -3.64
C TYR A 87 7.68 -5.83 -3.41
N LYS A 88 7.43 -4.53 -3.48
CA LYS A 88 8.37 -3.49 -3.09
C LYS A 88 7.85 -2.88 -1.80
N GLU A 89 8.68 -2.85 -0.78
CA GLU A 89 8.38 -2.09 0.44
C GLU A 89 8.57 -0.60 0.16
N VAL A 90 7.60 0.19 0.61
CA VAL A 90 7.58 1.64 0.43
C VAL A 90 7.40 2.27 1.79
N ALA A 91 8.38 3.07 2.22
CA ALA A 91 8.29 3.81 3.47
C ALA A 91 7.34 5.02 3.32
N VAL A 92 6.40 5.13 4.26
CA VAL A 92 5.40 6.19 4.32
C VAL A 92 5.92 7.36 5.14
N ASP A 93 5.65 8.56 4.64
CA ASP A 93 5.79 9.81 5.40
C ASP A 93 4.51 10.04 6.20
N GLN A 94 4.48 9.52 7.42
CA GLN A 94 3.31 9.61 8.32
C GLN A 94 2.93 11.07 8.58
N LYS A 95 3.91 11.97 8.74
CA LYS A 95 3.67 13.39 8.99
C LYS A 95 2.91 14.02 7.83
N ARG A 96 3.40 13.86 6.59
CA ARG A 96 2.71 14.39 5.39
C ARG A 96 1.35 13.73 5.16
N THR A 97 1.22 12.45 5.52
CA THR A 97 -0.04 11.70 5.44
C THR A 97 -1.07 12.25 6.42
N HIS A 98 -0.67 12.57 7.65
CA HIS A 98 -1.52 13.26 8.64
C HIS A 98 -1.85 14.70 8.26
N GLU A 99 -0.92 15.47 7.70
CA GLU A 99 -1.19 16.87 7.30
C GLU A 99 -2.34 17.00 6.29
N LYS A 100 -2.60 15.93 5.53
CA LYS A 100 -3.70 15.82 4.56
C LYS A 100 -5.02 15.32 5.15
N GLU A 101 -5.04 14.89 6.42
CA GLU A 101 -6.24 14.52 7.17
C GLU A 101 -7.27 15.67 7.19
N GLY A 102 -6.80 16.91 7.32
CA GLY A 102 -7.66 18.08 7.52
C GLY A 102 -8.66 17.86 8.67
N ASN A 103 -9.80 18.57 8.65
CA ASN A 103 -10.90 18.37 9.60
C ASN A 103 -11.96 17.36 9.11
N ARG A 104 -11.63 16.47 8.17
CA ARG A 104 -12.61 15.61 7.48
C ARG A 104 -12.30 14.14 7.73
N LYS A 105 -13.31 13.39 8.20
CA LYS A 105 -13.26 11.92 8.31
C LYS A 105 -12.76 11.30 7.00
N VAL A 106 -12.00 10.22 7.07
CA VAL A 106 -11.39 9.56 5.91
C VAL A 106 -12.41 9.28 4.78
N TYR A 107 -13.62 8.86 5.13
CA TYR A 107 -14.70 8.58 4.17
C TYR A 107 -15.22 9.81 3.40
N SER A 108 -15.10 11.01 3.95
CA SER A 108 -15.62 12.24 3.31
C SER A 108 -14.61 12.91 2.37
N GLN A 109 -13.42 12.34 2.21
CA GLN A 109 -12.36 12.86 1.34
C GLN A 109 -12.43 12.32 -0.10
N GLY A 110 -13.29 11.33 -0.37
CA GLY A 110 -13.46 10.71 -1.70
C GLY A 110 -12.31 9.78 -2.14
N HIS A 111 -11.16 9.84 -1.47
CA HIS A 111 -10.03 8.92 -1.56
C HIS A 111 -9.11 9.14 -0.36
N PHE A 112 -8.18 8.21 -0.12
CA PHE A 112 -7.12 8.36 0.87
C PHE A 112 -5.76 8.28 0.17
N GLU A 113 -4.75 9.01 0.65
CA GLU A 113 -3.40 8.98 0.08
C GLU A 113 -2.34 8.75 1.15
N PHE A 114 -1.48 7.76 0.91
CA PHE A 114 -0.22 7.62 1.62
C PHE A 114 0.87 8.39 0.87
N PHE A 115 1.55 9.30 1.55
CA PHE A 115 2.70 9.98 0.96
C PHE A 115 3.97 9.17 1.18
N VAL A 116 4.78 9.06 0.14
CA VAL A 116 6.05 8.36 0.20
C VAL A 116 7.11 9.29 0.83
N LYS A 117 8.01 8.73 1.66
CA LYS A 117 9.14 9.47 2.21
C LYS A 117 9.98 10.06 1.08
N LYS A 118 10.35 11.33 1.17
CA LYS A 118 11.17 12.01 0.13
C LYS A 118 12.54 11.35 -0.12
N SER A 119 13.04 10.58 0.85
CA SER A 119 14.28 9.81 0.73
C SER A 119 14.14 8.56 -0.16
N GLU A 120 12.92 8.04 -0.33
CA GLU A 120 12.63 6.92 -1.22
C GLU A 120 12.64 7.39 -2.66
N LYS A 121 13.54 6.81 -3.47
CA LYS A 121 13.67 7.11 -4.90
C LYS A 121 13.25 5.91 -5.73
N ILE A 122 12.01 5.48 -5.59
CA ILE A 122 11.45 4.33 -6.30
C ILE A 122 10.95 4.78 -7.66
N LYS A 123 11.59 4.32 -8.75
CA LYS A 123 11.20 4.72 -10.10
C LYS A 123 9.96 3.99 -10.58
N LYS A 124 9.17 4.65 -11.42
CA LYS A 124 7.97 4.09 -12.07
C LYS A 124 8.20 2.74 -12.75
N ASN A 125 9.32 2.56 -13.43
CA ASN A 125 9.67 1.32 -14.14
C ASN A 125 10.01 0.13 -13.21
N GLU A 126 10.28 0.38 -11.93
CA GLU A 126 10.45 -0.69 -10.93
C GLU A 126 9.10 -1.25 -10.45
N LEU A 127 8.03 -0.46 -10.55
CA LEU A 127 6.72 -0.79 -10.00
C LEU A 127 5.71 -1.21 -11.06
N ILE A 128 5.72 -0.53 -12.20
CA ILE A 128 4.84 -0.80 -13.33
C ILE A 128 5.65 -1.57 -14.34
N LEU A 129 5.49 -2.89 -14.32
CA LEU A 129 6.02 -3.72 -15.38
C LEU A 129 5.18 -3.49 -16.64
N PRO A 130 5.81 -3.34 -17.80
CA PRO A 130 5.10 -3.21 -19.06
C PRO A 130 4.36 -4.52 -19.36
N TYR A 131 3.10 -4.61 -18.90
CA TYR A 131 2.13 -5.50 -19.51
C TYR A 131 1.79 -4.93 -20.89
N ASN A 132 2.72 -5.08 -21.86
CA ASN A 132 2.51 -4.86 -23.29
C ASN A 132 3.67 -5.32 -24.21
N LEU A 133 4.60 -6.18 -23.77
CA LEU A 133 5.68 -6.67 -24.65
C LEU A 133 5.48 -8.08 -25.24
N PHE A 134 4.40 -8.78 -24.91
CA PHE A 134 4.07 -10.05 -25.57
C PHE A 134 2.55 -10.24 -25.68
N ARG A 135 1.95 -9.64 -26.70
CA ARG A 135 0.81 -10.18 -27.44
C ARG A 135 0.91 -9.78 -28.89
#